data_AF-A0A366SHU1-F1
#
_entry.id   AF-A0A366SHU1-F1
#
_cell.length_a   1.000
_cell.length_b   1.000
_cell.length_c   1.000
_cell.angle_alpha   90.00
_cell.angle_beta   90.00
_cell.angle_gamma   90.00
#
_symmetry.space_group_name_H-M   'P 1'
#
loop_
_entity.id
_entity.type
_entity.pdbx_description
1 polymer ?
#
loop_
_entity_poly.entity_id
_entity_poly.type
_entity_poly.pdbx_seq_one_letter_code
_entity_poly.pdbx_strand_id
1 'polypeptide(L)'
;MGMRLKSTKSKYSESFSIIDDYTHPETNKRSTFVVEALGSLNSLMEKYQTTDREVVVNHLKDYIEERKQQLKAENGKMLIEVAQKDLIEKDETRIYNVGYLYIKDILCSLGLKRICQEIQTRYKIQFNLFDILCDLVCTRIIEPCSKRATFEYKKRFLHQSTYQLEDVYRALHILYQERYTIENALYQGSTKLYPRNTNVLYYDCTNFYFETEEPDEFRLYGFSKEHRPNPIVQYGLFMDGNGIPLADYAFAGNMNEQPTLRKLEQKIEEDFQLKKFIVVADAGLNGWENKVYNNMKNNHAYIVTQPIKKLKKSLQEWAIDPSGWRISGSREKFNLQDIMNAAENAETDLKHYKINIDGTERNVYDLIFYKERW
;
A
#
# COMPACT_ATOMS: atom_id res chain seq x y z
N MET A 1 27.61 -23.39 19.39
CA MET A 1 26.49 -24.34 19.25
C MET A 1 26.93 -25.69 19.80
N GLY A 2 26.10 -26.31 20.62
CA GLY A 2 26.41 -27.55 21.35
C GLY A 2 25.76 -28.77 20.71
N MET A 3 25.73 -28.84 19.37
CA MET A 3 25.06 -29.92 18.63
C MET A 3 25.51 -31.29 19.11
N ARG A 4 24.54 -32.12 19.51
CA ARG A 4 24.76 -33.45 20.06
C ARG A 4 23.75 -34.45 19.53
N LEU A 5 24.19 -35.70 19.41
CA LEU A 5 23.35 -36.82 18.99
C LEU A 5 22.42 -37.23 20.13
N LYS A 6 21.11 -37.28 19.85
CA LYS A 6 20.10 -37.83 20.77
C LYS A 6 19.49 -39.09 20.16
N SER A 7 19.61 -40.20 20.88
CA SER A 7 18.89 -41.44 20.60
C SER A 7 17.62 -41.54 21.45
N THR A 8 16.47 -41.81 20.82
CA THR A 8 15.22 -42.09 21.52
C THR A 8 14.84 -43.54 21.26
N LYS A 9 14.68 -44.33 22.33
CA LYS A 9 14.35 -45.76 22.26
C LYS A 9 12.89 -45.99 22.66
N SER A 10 12.17 -46.74 21.84
CA SER A 10 10.88 -47.35 22.13
C SER A 10 11.03 -48.87 22.21
N LYS A 11 9.97 -49.58 22.62
CA LYS A 11 9.96 -51.05 22.69
C LYS A 11 10.27 -51.74 21.34
N TYR A 12 10.06 -51.05 20.22
CA TYR A 12 10.16 -51.62 18.87
C TYR A 12 11.11 -50.86 17.93
N SER A 13 11.63 -49.70 18.33
CA SER A 13 12.43 -48.84 17.45
C SER A 13 13.38 -47.93 18.22
N GLU A 14 14.54 -47.67 17.64
CA GLU A 14 15.46 -46.61 18.07
C GLU A 14 15.52 -45.56 16.95
N SER A 15 15.44 -44.27 17.31
CA SER A 15 15.56 -43.16 16.38
C SER A 15 16.63 -42.16 16.82
N PHE A 16 17.27 -41.53 15.84
CA PHE A 16 18.36 -40.58 16.06
C PHE A 16 17.95 -39.18 15.58
N SER A 17 18.39 -38.18 16.34
CA SER A 17 18.16 -36.76 16.03
C SER A 17 19.36 -35.93 16.49
N ILE A 18 19.60 -34.81 15.80
CA ILE A 18 20.54 -33.79 16.24
C ILE A 18 19.76 -32.79 17.09
N ILE A 19 20.23 -32.55 18.32
CA ILE A 19 19.66 -31.52 19.20
C ILE A 19 20.69 -30.43 19.48
N ASP A 20 20.22 -29.21 19.71
CA ASP A 20 21.02 -28.11 20.23
C ASP A 20 20.34 -27.49 21.46
N ASP A 21 21.16 -26.85 22.29
CA ASP A 21 20.72 -26.19 23.52
C ASP A 21 20.39 -24.73 23.19
N TYR A 22 19.20 -24.28 23.58
CA TYR A 22 18.77 -22.88 23.51
C TYR A 22 18.69 -22.32 24.94
N THR A 23 19.29 -21.16 25.17
CA THR A 23 19.13 -20.43 26.44
C THR A 23 18.27 -19.21 26.17
N HIS A 24 17.10 -19.13 26.80
CA HIS A 24 16.20 -18.00 26.60
C HIS A 24 16.85 -16.71 27.14
N PRO A 25 17.01 -15.65 26.31
CA PRO A 25 17.81 -14.47 26.67
C PRO A 25 17.26 -13.70 27.89
N GLU A 26 15.94 -13.67 28.06
CA GLU A 26 15.31 -12.93 29.17
C GLU A 26 15.14 -13.75 30.47
N THR A 27 14.96 -15.07 30.36
CA THR A 27 14.62 -15.92 31.53
C THR A 27 15.78 -16.81 31.99
N ASN A 28 16.90 -16.84 31.24
CA ASN A 28 18.04 -17.72 31.44
C ASN A 28 17.70 -19.22 31.56
N LYS A 29 16.49 -19.63 31.18
CA LYS A 29 16.08 -21.04 31.17
C LYS A 29 16.69 -21.73 29.94
N ARG A 30 17.32 -22.87 30.16
CA ARG A 30 17.78 -23.76 29.09
C ARG A 30 16.65 -24.65 28.61
N SER A 31 16.44 -24.70 27.30
CA SER A 31 15.63 -25.70 26.62
C SER A 31 16.47 -26.39 25.53
N THR A 32 15.96 -27.51 25.01
CA THR A 32 16.57 -28.21 23.88
C THR A 32 15.57 -28.27 22.75
N PHE A 33 16.04 -28.12 21.52
CA PHE A 33 15.21 -28.29 20.32
C PHE A 33 15.89 -29.24 19.34
N VAL A 34 15.09 -29.87 18.49
CA VAL A 34 15.57 -30.77 17.44
C VAL A 34 15.97 -29.93 16.23
N VAL A 35 17.24 -30.00 15.85
CA VAL A 35 17.79 -29.34 14.66
C VAL A 35 17.45 -30.15 13.42
N GLU A 36 17.61 -31.48 13.51
CA GLU A 36 17.42 -32.39 12.39
C GLU A 36 17.02 -33.78 12.89
N ALA A 37 16.03 -34.40 12.26
CA ALA A 37 15.67 -35.80 12.50
C ALA A 37 16.45 -36.69 11.52
N LEU A 38 17.32 -37.56 12.04
CA LEU A 38 18.23 -38.38 11.23
C LEU A 38 17.56 -39.69 10.76
N GLY A 39 16.53 -40.15 11.47
CA GLY A 39 15.74 -41.34 11.12
C GLY A 39 15.82 -42.47 12.14
N SER A 40 15.25 -43.62 11.78
CA SER A 40 15.28 -44.83 12.62
C SER A 40 16.56 -45.64 12.40
N LEU A 41 16.97 -46.44 13.39
CA LEU A 41 18.15 -47.30 13.30
C LEU A 41 18.08 -48.23 12.08
N ASN A 42 16.91 -48.81 11.79
CA ASN A 42 16.74 -49.72 10.65
C ASN A 42 16.97 -49.00 9.31
N SER A 43 16.39 -47.81 9.13
CA SER A 43 16.59 -47.00 7.92
C SER A 43 18.05 -46.57 7.76
N LEU A 44 18.74 -46.30 8.87
CA LEU A 44 20.14 -45.90 8.85
C LEU A 44 21.08 -47.09 8.62
N MET A 45 20.77 -48.26 9.16
CA MET A 45 21.48 -49.51 8.87
C MET A 45 21.41 -49.88 7.38
N GLU A 46 20.25 -49.72 6.76
CA GLU A 46 20.08 -49.89 5.30
C GLU A 46 20.91 -48.86 4.52
N LYS A 47 20.82 -47.57 4.91
CA LYS A 47 21.56 -46.48 4.27
C LYS A 47 23.08 -46.68 4.31
N TYR A 48 23.62 -47.14 5.44
CA TYR A 48 25.05 -47.37 5.63
C TYR A 48 25.48 -48.82 5.33
N GLN A 49 24.57 -49.64 4.81
CA GLN A 49 24.81 -51.05 4.44
C GLN A 49 25.51 -51.86 5.55
N THR A 50 25.05 -51.66 6.79
CA THR A 50 25.63 -52.28 7.98
C THR A 50 24.54 -52.87 8.87
N THR A 51 24.87 -53.95 9.57
CA THR A 51 24.01 -54.53 10.63
C THR A 51 24.45 -54.11 12.03
N ASP A 52 25.57 -53.37 12.13
CA ASP A 52 26.14 -52.94 13.39
C ASP A 52 25.70 -51.53 13.75
N ARG A 53 25.08 -51.40 14.93
CA ARG A 53 24.66 -50.12 15.50
C ARG A 53 25.84 -49.19 15.76
N GLU A 54 27.00 -49.71 16.17
CA GLU A 54 28.16 -48.87 16.46
C GLU A 54 28.69 -48.19 15.20
N VAL A 55 28.68 -48.91 14.07
CA VAL A 55 29.05 -48.36 12.76
C VAL A 55 28.11 -47.22 12.37
N VAL A 56 26.79 -47.38 12.56
CA VAL A 56 25.82 -46.30 12.33
C VAL A 56 26.10 -45.09 13.24
N VAL A 57 26.31 -45.31 14.54
CA VAL A 57 26.56 -44.21 15.48
C VAL A 57 27.84 -43.45 15.15
N ASN A 58 28.89 -44.13 14.68
CA ASN A 58 30.14 -43.48 14.25
C ASN A 58 29.91 -42.62 13.01
N HIS A 59 29.22 -43.12 11.98
CA HIS A 59 28.86 -42.30 10.81
C HIS A 59 28.03 -41.07 11.17
N LEU A 60 27.09 -41.19 12.13
CA LEU A 60 26.30 -40.05 12.59
C LEU A 60 27.14 -39.03 13.37
N LYS A 61 28.14 -39.48 14.15
CA LYS A 61 29.08 -38.58 14.83
C LYS A 61 29.95 -37.83 13.84
N ASP A 62 30.47 -38.51 12.83
CA ASP A 62 31.25 -37.89 11.75
C ASP A 62 30.42 -36.83 11.00
N TYR A 63 29.17 -37.17 10.67
CA TYR A 63 28.22 -36.22 10.07
C TYR A 63 27.97 -34.99 10.95
N ILE A 64 27.80 -35.16 12.26
CA ILE A 64 27.62 -34.02 13.19
C ILE A 64 28.87 -33.15 13.26
N GLU A 65 30.08 -33.73 13.25
CA GLU A 65 31.32 -32.95 13.26
C GLU A 65 31.53 -32.18 11.95
N GLU A 66 31.23 -32.79 10.80
CA GLU A 66 31.25 -32.11 9.50
C GLU A 66 30.25 -30.93 9.49
N ARG A 67 29.02 -31.16 9.98
CA ARG A 67 27.98 -30.12 10.12
C ARG A 67 28.43 -28.98 11.02
N LYS A 68 29.08 -29.27 12.15
CA LYS A 68 29.64 -28.25 13.06
C LYS A 68 30.72 -27.43 12.36
N GLN A 69 31.58 -28.05 11.55
CA GLN A 69 32.62 -27.35 10.81
C GLN A 69 32.03 -26.42 9.75
N GLN A 70 31.04 -26.89 8.99
CA GLN A 70 30.30 -26.07 8.02
C GLN A 70 29.64 -24.86 8.70
N LEU A 71 28.90 -25.08 9.80
CA LEU A 71 28.26 -23.99 10.54
C LEU A 71 29.26 -23.03 11.18
N LYS A 72 30.46 -23.51 11.56
CA LYS A 72 31.54 -22.64 12.07
C LYS A 72 32.21 -21.85 10.94
N ALA A 73 32.22 -22.36 9.72
CA ALA A 73 32.67 -21.62 8.55
C ALA A 73 31.63 -20.56 8.14
N GLU A 74 30.34 -20.92 8.12
CA GLU A 74 29.23 -20.02 7.81
C GLU A 74 29.03 -18.93 8.87
N ASN A 75 29.09 -19.29 10.16
CA ASN A 75 28.97 -18.37 11.29
C ASN A 75 30.34 -17.94 11.86
N GLY A 76 31.40 -18.20 11.11
CA GLY A 76 32.75 -17.78 11.48
C GLY A 76 32.82 -16.26 11.55
N LYS A 77 33.62 -15.73 12.47
CA LYS A 77 33.92 -14.30 12.45
C LYS A 77 34.67 -14.00 11.16
N MET A 78 34.04 -13.26 10.25
CA MET A 78 34.72 -12.70 9.09
C MET A 78 35.63 -11.57 9.59
N LEU A 79 36.94 -11.83 9.65
CA LEU A 79 37.94 -10.81 9.91
C LEU A 79 38.23 -10.11 8.59
N ILE A 80 37.83 -8.85 8.50
CA ILE A 80 38.22 -7.97 7.39
C ILE A 80 39.52 -7.30 7.83
N GLU A 81 40.67 -7.83 7.37
CA GLU A 81 41.96 -7.16 7.54
C GLU A 81 42.09 -6.08 6.47
N VAL A 82 42.14 -4.81 6.89
CA VAL A 82 42.36 -3.66 6.01
C VAL A 82 43.69 -3.03 6.40
N ALA A 83 44.66 -3.00 5.50
CA ALA A 83 45.91 -2.29 5.77
C ALA A 83 45.66 -0.78 5.66
N GLN A 84 46.33 0.03 6.49
CA GLN A 84 46.19 1.49 6.45
C GLN A 84 46.59 2.11 5.09
N LYS A 85 47.37 1.39 4.29
CA LYS A 85 47.78 1.79 2.93
C LYS A 85 46.74 1.43 1.86
N ASP A 86 45.72 0.66 2.20
CA ASP A 86 44.71 0.23 1.24
C ASP A 86 43.80 1.42 0.96
N LEU A 87 44.00 2.03 -0.20
CA LEU A 87 43.17 3.12 -0.69
C LEU A 87 41.97 2.54 -1.43
N ILE A 88 40.82 3.18 -1.26
CA ILE A 88 39.64 2.92 -2.09
C ILE A 88 39.97 3.43 -3.50
N GLU A 89 39.61 2.67 -4.53
CA GLU A 89 39.84 3.12 -5.90
C GLU A 89 39.08 4.43 -6.15
N LYS A 90 39.68 5.32 -6.94
CA LYS A 90 39.04 6.56 -7.31
C LYS A 90 37.72 6.25 -8.03
N ASP A 91 36.64 6.90 -7.59
CA ASP A 91 35.27 6.72 -8.09
C ASP A 91 34.61 5.37 -7.74
N GLU A 92 35.20 4.56 -6.86
CA GLU A 92 34.59 3.32 -6.36
C GLU A 92 33.49 3.62 -5.33
N THR A 93 32.28 3.11 -5.57
CA THR A 93 31.15 3.25 -4.64
C THR A 93 31.13 2.09 -3.64
N ARG A 94 31.30 2.39 -2.34
CA ARG A 94 31.22 1.40 -1.25
C ARG A 94 30.07 1.66 -0.25
N ILE A 95 29.27 2.69 -0.49
CA ILE A 95 28.12 3.04 0.33
C ILE A 95 26.87 2.85 -0.50
N TYR A 96 25.96 2.03 0.00
CA TYR A 96 24.73 1.67 -0.68
C TYR A 96 23.51 2.00 0.18
N ASN A 97 22.48 2.54 -0.46
CA ASN A 97 21.16 2.71 0.13
C ASN A 97 20.42 1.37 0.04
N VAL A 98 20.08 0.79 1.19
CA VAL A 98 19.31 -0.46 1.31
C VAL A 98 17.82 -0.23 1.58
N GLY A 99 17.41 1.02 1.88
CA GLY A 99 16.02 1.36 2.20
C GLY A 99 15.04 1.06 1.06
N TYR A 100 15.52 1.07 -0.19
CA TYR A 100 14.71 0.70 -1.36
C TYR A 100 14.24 -0.76 -1.34
N LEU A 101 14.90 -1.65 -0.59
CA LEU A 101 14.53 -3.07 -0.55
C LEU A 101 13.13 -3.28 0.03
N TYR A 102 12.72 -2.48 1.01
CA TYR A 102 11.36 -2.54 1.56
C TYR A 102 10.29 -2.16 0.52
N ILE A 103 10.56 -1.12 -0.26
CA ILE A 103 9.66 -0.68 -1.33
C ILE A 103 9.62 -1.75 -2.41
N LYS A 104 10.78 -2.27 -2.82
CA LYS A 104 10.89 -3.35 -3.81
C LYS A 104 10.12 -4.60 -3.37
N ASP A 105 10.16 -4.97 -2.10
CA ASP A 105 9.41 -6.10 -1.55
C ASP A 105 7.88 -5.90 -1.66
N ILE A 106 7.39 -4.70 -1.35
CA ILE A 106 5.99 -4.33 -1.54
C ILE A 106 5.60 -4.43 -3.03
N LEU A 107 6.40 -3.88 -3.93
CA LEU A 107 6.14 -3.91 -5.37
C LEU A 107 6.11 -5.35 -5.90
N CYS A 108 7.03 -6.20 -5.44
CA CYS A 108 7.03 -7.63 -5.76
C CYS A 108 5.79 -8.33 -5.22
N SER A 109 5.39 -8.05 -3.98
CA SER A 109 4.20 -8.62 -3.33
C SER A 109 2.91 -8.23 -4.05
N LEU A 110 2.85 -7.02 -4.61
CA LEU A 110 1.76 -6.57 -5.48
C LEU A 110 1.77 -7.26 -6.87
N GLY A 111 2.79 -8.04 -7.18
CA GLY A 111 2.92 -8.78 -8.44
C GLY A 111 3.55 -7.98 -9.58
N LEU A 112 4.15 -6.81 -9.30
CA LEU A 112 4.67 -5.91 -10.34
C LEU A 112 5.70 -6.58 -11.26
N LYS A 113 6.53 -7.47 -10.71
CA LYS A 113 7.53 -8.22 -11.47
C LYS A 113 6.86 -9.06 -12.57
N ARG A 114 5.80 -9.79 -12.23
CA ARG A 114 5.04 -10.61 -13.18
C ARG A 114 4.37 -9.74 -14.24
N ILE A 115 3.74 -8.63 -13.82
CA ILE A 115 3.09 -7.68 -14.74
C ILE A 115 4.09 -7.15 -15.77
N CYS A 116 5.27 -6.72 -15.33
CA CYS A 116 6.32 -6.23 -16.22
C CYS A 116 6.82 -7.32 -17.18
N GLN A 117 6.97 -8.57 -16.71
CA GLN A 117 7.37 -9.69 -17.56
C GLN A 117 6.36 -9.98 -18.67
N GLU A 118 5.06 -9.97 -18.35
CA GLU A 118 3.98 -10.16 -19.33
C GLU A 118 4.00 -9.06 -20.41
N ILE A 119 4.21 -7.80 -20.01
CA ILE A 119 4.36 -6.67 -20.93
C ILE A 119 5.64 -6.82 -21.77
N GLN A 120 6.77 -7.17 -21.16
CA GLN A 120 8.02 -7.37 -21.89
C GLN A 120 7.90 -8.43 -22.98
N THR A 121 7.22 -9.54 -22.71
CA THR A 121 6.97 -10.58 -23.71
C THR A 121 6.09 -10.06 -24.85
N ARG A 122 5.00 -9.36 -24.53
CA ARG A 122 4.05 -8.83 -25.52
C ARG A 122 4.69 -7.83 -26.48
N TYR A 123 5.49 -6.91 -25.95
CA TYR A 123 6.16 -5.85 -26.72
C TYR A 123 7.57 -6.25 -27.21
N LYS A 124 8.04 -7.47 -26.89
CA LYS A 124 9.39 -7.97 -27.24
C LYS A 124 10.52 -7.04 -26.78
N ILE A 125 10.37 -6.50 -25.57
CA ILE A 125 11.30 -5.54 -24.96
C ILE A 125 12.63 -6.22 -24.63
N GLN A 126 13.74 -5.57 -24.97
CA GLN A 126 15.10 -6.09 -24.75
C GLN A 126 15.71 -5.70 -23.39
N PHE A 127 15.19 -4.66 -22.75
CA PHE A 127 15.60 -4.21 -21.42
C PHE A 127 14.67 -4.76 -20.32
N ASN A 128 15.16 -4.76 -19.08
CA ASN A 128 14.37 -5.19 -17.92
C ASN A 128 13.39 -4.09 -17.47
N LEU A 129 12.13 -4.21 -17.86
CA LEU A 129 11.08 -3.24 -17.54
C LEU A 129 10.80 -3.17 -16.03
N PHE A 130 10.87 -4.32 -15.34
CA PHE A 130 10.65 -4.35 -13.89
C PHE A 130 11.72 -3.54 -13.16
N ASP A 131 12.99 -3.71 -13.50
CA ASP A 131 14.07 -2.96 -12.84
C ASP A 131 13.89 -1.45 -13.06
N ILE A 132 13.57 -1.02 -14.29
CA ILE A 132 13.30 0.39 -14.59
C ILE A 132 12.15 0.92 -13.74
N LEU A 133 10.99 0.27 -13.76
CA LEU A 133 9.82 0.76 -13.04
C LEU A 133 10.04 0.73 -11.52
N CYS A 134 10.68 -0.32 -11.02
CA CYS A 134 11.04 -0.46 -9.61
C CYS A 134 11.97 0.67 -9.16
N ASP A 135 13.05 0.92 -9.90
CA ASP A 135 14.03 1.97 -9.58
C ASP A 135 13.38 3.37 -9.65
N LEU A 136 12.50 3.60 -10.63
CA LEU A 136 11.72 4.84 -10.75
C LEU A 136 10.81 5.07 -9.54
N VAL A 137 10.06 4.06 -9.10
CA VAL A 137 9.15 4.17 -7.95
C VAL A 137 9.93 4.29 -6.65
N CYS A 138 10.93 3.44 -6.44
CA CYS A 138 11.76 3.47 -5.23
C CYS A 138 12.44 4.82 -5.05
N THR A 139 13.06 5.34 -6.10
CA THR A 139 13.73 6.64 -6.04
C THR A 139 12.73 7.76 -5.85
N ARG A 140 11.55 7.72 -6.49
CA ARG A 140 10.52 8.75 -6.31
C ARG A 140 10.07 8.90 -4.86
N ILE A 141 10.08 7.81 -4.10
CA ILE A 141 9.73 7.81 -2.67
C ILE A 141 10.92 8.26 -1.80
N ILE A 142 12.13 7.79 -2.10
CA ILE A 142 13.33 8.03 -1.29
C ILE A 142 13.90 9.44 -1.55
N GLU A 143 14.09 9.79 -2.81
CA GLU A 143 14.71 11.03 -3.28
C GLU A 143 13.93 11.54 -4.51
N PRO A 144 12.81 12.24 -4.29
CA PRO A 144 11.97 12.82 -5.34
C PRO A 144 12.77 13.65 -6.37
N CYS A 145 13.07 13.09 -7.54
CA CYS A 145 13.88 13.75 -8.55
C CYS A 145 13.43 13.44 -10.00
N SER A 146 14.13 14.01 -11.00
CA SER A 146 13.85 13.78 -12.41
C SER A 146 14.17 12.34 -12.83
N LYS A 147 13.62 11.87 -13.96
CA LYS A 147 13.88 10.51 -14.49
C LYS A 147 15.37 10.27 -14.78
N ARG A 148 16.06 11.30 -15.30
CA ARG A 148 17.52 11.29 -15.48
C ARG A 148 18.26 11.24 -14.14
N ALA A 149 17.86 12.05 -13.17
CA ALA A 149 18.48 12.02 -11.84
C ALA A 149 18.24 10.67 -11.14
N THR A 150 17.08 10.04 -11.33
CA THR A 150 16.80 8.68 -10.85
C THR A 150 17.73 7.65 -11.47
N PHE A 151 17.99 7.74 -12.79
CA PHE A 151 18.94 6.87 -13.48
C PHE A 151 20.35 6.95 -12.86
N GLU A 152 20.79 8.14 -12.46
CA GLU A 152 22.07 8.32 -11.76
C GLU A 152 21.99 7.83 -10.31
N TYR A 153 20.89 8.12 -9.61
CA TYR A 153 20.69 7.76 -8.21
C TYR A 153 20.68 6.24 -7.99
N LYS A 154 20.14 5.46 -8.95
CA LYS A 154 20.07 3.99 -8.86
C LYS A 154 21.43 3.34 -8.60
N LYS A 155 22.54 3.99 -9.00
CA LYS A 155 23.91 3.51 -8.76
C LYS A 155 24.23 3.39 -7.26
N ARG A 156 23.49 4.09 -6.40
CA ARG A 156 23.56 4.01 -4.94
C ARG A 156 22.78 2.83 -4.37
N PHE A 157 21.98 2.10 -5.15
CA PHE A 157 21.32 0.89 -4.67
C PHE A 157 22.28 -0.29 -4.65
N LEU A 158 22.08 -1.19 -3.70
CA LEU A 158 22.92 -2.39 -3.52
C LEU A 158 22.90 -3.29 -4.77
N HIS A 159 21.72 -3.45 -5.37
CA HIS A 159 21.55 -4.19 -6.61
C HIS A 159 21.57 -3.21 -7.80
N GLN A 160 22.63 -3.28 -8.61
CA GLN A 160 22.77 -2.43 -9.77
C GLN A 160 22.08 -3.04 -11.00
N SER A 161 21.06 -2.34 -11.48
CA SER A 161 20.32 -2.68 -12.70
C SER A 161 21.10 -2.29 -13.96
N THR A 162 21.02 -3.11 -15.01
CA THR A 162 21.90 -3.02 -16.19
C THR A 162 21.36 -2.18 -17.36
N TYR A 163 20.13 -1.65 -17.25
CA TYR A 163 19.52 -0.84 -18.30
C TYR A 163 20.22 0.51 -18.47
N GLN A 164 20.07 1.12 -19.65
CA GLN A 164 20.60 2.44 -20.01
C GLN A 164 19.56 3.55 -19.89
N LEU A 165 20.00 4.81 -19.92
CA LEU A 165 19.10 5.96 -19.76
C LEU A 165 18.05 6.02 -20.88
N GLU A 166 18.42 5.65 -22.11
CA GLU A 166 17.51 5.59 -23.25
C GLU A 166 16.40 4.56 -23.03
N ASP A 167 16.69 3.46 -22.34
CA ASP A 167 15.71 2.43 -22.00
C ASP A 167 14.67 2.97 -21.03
N VAL A 168 15.05 3.87 -20.11
CA VAL A 168 14.09 4.55 -19.23
C VAL A 168 13.08 5.32 -20.06
N TYR A 169 13.53 6.13 -21.03
CA TYR A 169 12.63 6.92 -21.86
C TYR A 169 11.75 6.05 -22.77
N ARG A 170 12.29 4.97 -23.33
CA ARG A 170 11.51 3.98 -24.10
C ARG A 170 10.46 3.31 -23.22
N ALA A 171 10.81 2.94 -21.99
CA ALA A 171 9.90 2.31 -21.05
C ALA A 171 8.71 3.22 -20.71
N LEU A 172 8.92 4.54 -20.55
CA LEU A 172 7.84 5.48 -20.22
C LEU A 172 6.69 5.45 -21.24
N HIS A 173 7.01 5.32 -22.53
CA HIS A 173 5.98 5.21 -23.57
C HIS A 173 5.14 3.94 -23.43
N ILE A 174 5.79 2.81 -23.16
CA ILE A 174 5.12 1.51 -22.98
C ILE A 174 4.29 1.50 -21.70
N LEU A 175 4.84 2.04 -20.60
CA LEU A 175 4.14 2.17 -19.33
C LEU A 175 2.89 3.04 -19.45
N TYR A 176 2.95 4.10 -20.27
CA TYR A 176 1.78 4.92 -20.58
C TYR A 176 0.71 4.14 -21.35
N GLN A 177 1.09 3.36 -22.37
CA GLN A 177 0.16 2.52 -23.14
C GLN A 177 -0.50 1.44 -22.27
N GLU A 178 0.27 0.82 -21.36
CA GLU A 178 -0.19 -0.27 -20.49
C GLU A 178 -0.71 0.21 -19.13
N ARG A 179 -0.83 1.53 -18.89
CA ARG A 179 -1.13 2.10 -17.56
C ARG A 179 -2.34 1.43 -16.89
N TYR A 180 -3.41 1.19 -17.65
CA TYR A 180 -4.65 0.64 -17.15
C TYR A 180 -4.56 -0.87 -16.89
N THR A 181 -3.77 -1.58 -17.71
CA THR A 181 -3.46 -2.99 -17.48
C THR A 181 -2.63 -3.15 -16.20
N ILE A 182 -1.65 -2.27 -15.99
CA ILE A 182 -0.84 -2.23 -14.77
C ILE A 182 -1.72 -1.93 -13.55
N GLU A 183 -2.55 -0.88 -13.62
CA GLU A 183 -3.49 -0.48 -12.56
C GLU A 183 -4.42 -1.62 -12.15
N ASN A 184 -5.10 -2.25 -13.12
CA ASN A 184 -6.00 -3.37 -12.82
C ASN A 184 -5.23 -4.55 -12.21
N ALA A 185 -4.08 -4.93 -12.79
CA ALA A 185 -3.29 -6.02 -12.25
C ALA A 185 -2.74 -5.75 -10.84
N LEU A 186 -2.37 -4.49 -10.53
CA LEU A 186 -1.99 -4.05 -9.19
C LEU A 186 -3.15 -4.11 -8.20
N TYR A 187 -4.35 -3.71 -8.61
CA TYR A 187 -5.55 -3.90 -7.78
C TYR A 187 -5.77 -5.37 -7.45
N GLN A 188 -5.74 -6.25 -8.45
CA GLN A 188 -5.90 -7.70 -8.26
C GLN A 188 -4.76 -8.32 -7.43
N GLY A 189 -3.56 -7.75 -7.48
CA GLY A 189 -2.45 -8.12 -6.60
C GLY A 189 -2.71 -7.69 -5.16
N SER A 190 -3.16 -6.45 -4.98
CA SER A 190 -3.40 -5.85 -3.66
C SER A 190 -4.52 -6.54 -2.87
N THR A 191 -5.58 -7.01 -3.55
CA THR A 191 -6.70 -7.74 -2.90
C THR A 191 -6.25 -9.05 -2.25
N LYS A 192 -5.11 -9.62 -2.68
CA LYS A 192 -4.51 -10.82 -2.09
C LYS A 192 -3.68 -10.52 -0.84
N LEU A 193 -3.22 -9.28 -0.68
CA LEU A 193 -2.39 -8.86 0.46
C LEU A 193 -3.24 -8.35 1.62
N TYR A 194 -4.32 -7.63 1.34
CA TYR A 194 -5.23 -7.11 2.35
C TYR A 194 -6.66 -6.97 1.79
N PRO A 195 -7.69 -7.06 2.65
CA PRO A 195 -9.08 -6.86 2.24
C PRO A 195 -9.32 -5.41 1.79
N ARG A 196 -9.91 -5.24 0.61
CA ARG A 196 -10.33 -3.93 0.09
C ARG A 196 -11.68 -3.51 0.69
N ASN A 197 -11.83 -2.25 1.06
CA ASN A 197 -13.10 -1.69 1.54
C ASN A 197 -13.81 -0.93 0.42
N THR A 198 -14.38 -1.66 -0.53
CA THR A 198 -14.96 -1.07 -1.75
C THR A 198 -16.43 -0.65 -1.58
N ASN A 199 -16.97 -0.66 -0.36
CA ASN A 199 -18.34 -0.23 -0.08
C ASN A 199 -18.50 1.29 -0.21
N VAL A 200 -17.44 2.03 0.10
CA VAL A 200 -17.38 3.49 -0.01
C VAL A 200 -16.19 3.83 -0.88
N LEU A 201 -16.41 4.64 -1.90
CA LEU A 201 -15.37 5.15 -2.78
C LEU A 201 -15.25 6.65 -2.58
N TYR A 202 -14.04 7.10 -2.25
CA TYR A 202 -13.72 8.51 -2.20
C TYR A 202 -13.20 8.96 -3.55
N TYR A 203 -13.75 10.06 -4.06
CA TYR A 203 -13.28 10.69 -5.28
C TYR A 203 -12.81 12.10 -5.00
N ASP A 204 -11.59 12.38 -5.44
CA ASP A 204 -11.07 13.74 -5.52
C ASP A 204 -10.49 14.00 -6.90
N CYS A 205 -10.55 15.26 -7.32
CA CYS A 205 -9.94 15.72 -8.55
C CYS A 205 -8.95 16.84 -8.23
N THR A 206 -7.76 16.81 -8.80
CA THR A 206 -6.77 17.87 -8.69
C THR A 206 -6.32 18.30 -10.08
N ASN A 207 -5.53 19.38 -10.17
CA ASN A 207 -4.86 19.75 -11.40
C ASN A 207 -3.35 19.89 -11.23
N PHE A 208 -2.64 19.57 -12.31
CA PHE A 208 -1.22 19.86 -12.48
C PHE A 208 -1.10 21.08 -13.39
N TYR A 209 -0.38 22.10 -12.95
CA TYR A 209 0.08 23.18 -13.82
C TYR A 209 1.46 22.85 -14.37
N PHE A 210 1.83 23.52 -15.44
CA PHE A 210 3.12 23.37 -16.09
C PHE A 210 3.72 24.76 -16.30
N GLU A 211 5.05 24.86 -16.21
CA GLU A 211 5.82 26.05 -16.57
C GLU A 211 5.89 26.18 -18.12
N THR A 212 4.71 26.27 -18.74
CA THR A 212 4.48 26.54 -20.15
C THR A 212 3.42 27.62 -20.24
N GLU A 213 3.59 28.54 -21.18
CA GLU A 213 2.58 29.56 -21.45
C GLU A 213 1.61 29.08 -22.51
N GLU A 214 2.07 28.25 -23.45
CA GLU A 214 1.27 27.79 -24.58
C GLU A 214 0.54 26.48 -24.29
N PRO A 215 -0.76 26.39 -24.63
CA PRO A 215 -1.52 25.15 -24.54
C PRO A 215 -1.13 24.18 -25.66
N ASP A 216 -1.39 22.89 -25.44
CA ASP A 216 -1.31 21.85 -26.49
C ASP A 216 -2.58 21.00 -26.51
N GLU A 217 -2.55 19.84 -27.20
CA GLU A 217 -3.71 18.96 -27.33
C GLU A 217 -4.28 18.44 -25.99
N PHE A 218 -3.52 18.50 -24.89
CA PHE A 218 -3.89 17.94 -23.59
C PHE A 218 -3.78 18.97 -22.45
N ARG A 219 -2.71 19.76 -22.42
CA ARG A 219 -2.50 20.86 -21.48
C ARG A 219 -3.26 22.07 -21.99
N LEU A 220 -4.44 22.32 -21.42
CA LEU A 220 -5.35 23.38 -21.87
C LEU A 220 -5.68 24.34 -20.72
N TYR A 221 -6.04 25.58 -21.03
CA TYR A 221 -6.46 26.54 -20.01
C TYR A 221 -7.78 26.10 -19.36
N GLY A 222 -7.83 26.21 -18.04
CA GLY A 222 -8.98 25.84 -17.24
C GLY A 222 -8.90 26.46 -15.84
N PHE A 223 -9.82 26.07 -14.97
CA PHE A 223 -9.80 26.55 -13.58
C PHE A 223 -8.66 25.87 -12.81
N SER A 224 -7.55 26.60 -12.61
CA SER A 224 -6.43 26.16 -11.78
C SER A 224 -6.78 26.28 -10.30
N LYS A 225 -6.56 25.21 -9.53
CA LYS A 225 -6.75 25.21 -8.07
C LYS A 225 -5.73 26.11 -7.36
N GLU A 226 -4.58 26.35 -7.98
CA GLU A 226 -3.57 27.30 -7.53
C GLU A 226 -3.75 28.72 -8.11
N HIS A 227 -4.86 28.98 -8.83
CA HIS A 227 -5.13 30.25 -9.50
C HIS A 227 -4.01 30.70 -10.46
N ARG A 228 -3.32 29.73 -11.09
CA ARG A 228 -2.29 29.99 -12.10
C ARG A 228 -2.94 30.26 -13.48
N PRO A 229 -2.38 31.17 -14.29
CA PRO A 229 -2.87 31.43 -15.65
C PRO A 229 -2.41 30.37 -16.67
N ASN A 230 -1.47 29.49 -16.29
CA ASN A 230 -0.87 28.49 -17.17
C ASN A 230 -1.87 27.40 -17.59
N PRO A 231 -1.64 26.73 -18.74
CA PRO A 231 -2.37 25.52 -19.09
C PRO A 231 -2.21 24.45 -18.01
N ILE A 232 -3.28 23.70 -17.77
CA ILE A 232 -3.34 22.66 -16.74
C ILE A 232 -3.71 21.30 -17.34
N VAL A 233 -3.50 20.26 -16.56
CA VAL A 233 -4.07 18.92 -16.76
C VAL A 233 -4.86 18.59 -15.52
N GLN A 234 -6.08 18.07 -15.70
CA GLN A 234 -6.90 17.60 -14.60
C GLN A 234 -6.59 16.12 -14.31
N TYR A 235 -6.73 15.72 -13.05
CA TYR A 235 -6.42 14.38 -12.59
C TYR A 235 -7.43 13.95 -11.53
N GLY A 236 -8.20 12.91 -11.83
CA GLY A 236 -9.15 12.29 -10.90
C GLY A 236 -8.57 11.03 -10.30
N LEU A 237 -8.83 10.82 -9.00
CA LEU A 237 -8.40 9.62 -8.27
C LEU A 237 -9.57 9.06 -7.46
N PHE A 238 -9.82 7.76 -7.61
CA PHE A 238 -10.65 7.01 -6.67
C PHE A 238 -9.80 6.27 -5.65
N MET A 239 -10.28 6.28 -4.41
CA MET A 239 -9.76 5.50 -3.31
C MET A 239 -10.87 4.68 -2.68
N ASP A 240 -10.52 3.53 -2.11
CA ASP A 240 -11.45 2.74 -1.31
C ASP A 240 -11.68 3.36 0.07
N GLY A 241 -12.58 2.76 0.86
CA GLY A 241 -12.93 3.23 2.20
C GLY A 241 -11.78 3.25 3.20
N ASN A 242 -10.65 2.61 2.88
CA ASN A 242 -9.42 2.62 3.68
C ASN A 242 -8.39 3.65 3.14
N GLY A 243 -8.75 4.44 2.13
CA GLY A 243 -7.89 5.45 1.52
C GLY A 243 -6.86 4.88 0.55
N ILE A 244 -7.03 3.64 0.08
CA ILE A 244 -6.07 3.07 -0.88
C ILE A 244 -6.54 3.33 -2.32
N PRO A 245 -5.67 3.85 -3.21
CA PRO A 245 -5.97 4.05 -4.62
C PRO A 245 -6.57 2.82 -5.31
N LEU A 246 -7.56 3.09 -6.17
CA LEU A 246 -8.24 2.11 -7.01
C LEU A 246 -8.00 2.40 -8.48
N ALA A 247 -8.40 3.58 -8.95
CA ALA A 247 -8.21 3.99 -10.34
C ALA A 247 -7.98 5.48 -10.46
N ASP A 248 -7.22 5.84 -11.50
CA ASP A 248 -6.96 7.22 -11.88
C ASP A 248 -7.42 7.57 -13.31
N TYR A 249 -7.59 8.86 -13.55
CA TYR A 249 -7.76 9.36 -14.91
C TYR A 249 -7.23 10.78 -15.05
N ALA A 250 -6.23 10.95 -15.91
CA ALA A 250 -5.77 12.24 -16.39
C ALA A 250 -6.59 12.68 -17.61
N PHE A 251 -6.97 13.96 -17.66
CA PHE A 251 -7.76 14.53 -18.74
C PHE A 251 -7.41 15.99 -19.01
N ALA A 252 -7.84 16.50 -20.16
CA ALA A 252 -7.41 17.80 -20.64
C ALA A 252 -7.88 18.95 -19.73
N GLY A 253 -7.07 20.00 -19.60
CA GLY A 253 -7.24 21.05 -18.59
C GLY A 253 -8.56 21.81 -18.61
N ASN A 254 -9.15 21.97 -19.80
CA ASN A 254 -10.41 22.70 -20.03
C ASN A 254 -11.66 21.84 -19.80
N MET A 255 -11.51 20.54 -19.58
CA MET A 255 -12.64 19.65 -19.37
C MET A 255 -13.19 19.81 -17.95
N ASN A 256 -14.51 19.78 -17.85
CA ASN A 256 -15.20 19.80 -16.56
C ASN A 256 -14.96 18.46 -15.82
N GLU A 257 -14.91 18.51 -14.49
CA GLU A 257 -14.67 17.35 -13.62
C GLU A 257 -15.87 16.37 -13.63
N GLN A 258 -17.08 16.85 -13.94
CA GLN A 258 -18.32 16.07 -13.84
C GLN A 258 -18.43 14.90 -14.84
N PRO A 259 -18.20 15.07 -16.16
CA PRO A 259 -18.21 13.96 -17.12
C PRO A 259 -17.10 12.93 -16.84
N THR A 260 -16.03 13.35 -16.15
CA THR A 260 -14.88 12.51 -15.87
C THR A 260 -15.17 11.46 -14.80
N LEU A 261 -15.95 11.83 -13.77
CA LEU A 261 -16.42 10.90 -12.75
C LEU A 261 -17.11 9.67 -13.39
N ARG A 262 -18.02 9.89 -14.34
CA ARG A 262 -18.77 8.81 -15.01
C ARG A 262 -17.88 7.85 -15.79
N LYS A 263 -16.90 8.37 -16.54
CA LYS A 263 -15.95 7.54 -17.29
C LYS A 263 -15.11 6.69 -16.36
N LEU A 264 -14.72 7.27 -15.22
CA LEU A 264 -13.91 6.61 -14.21
C LEU A 264 -14.74 5.58 -13.41
N GLU A 265 -16.03 5.84 -13.14
CA GLU A 265 -16.97 4.88 -12.55
C GLU A 265 -17.23 3.67 -13.47
N GLN A 266 -17.44 3.90 -14.78
CA GLN A 266 -17.58 2.80 -15.76
C GLN A 266 -16.35 1.90 -15.78
N LYS A 267 -15.17 2.52 -15.79
CA LYS A 267 -13.90 1.81 -15.72
C LYS A 267 -13.77 1.00 -14.43
N ILE A 268 -14.19 1.55 -13.29
CA ILE A 268 -14.19 0.85 -12.00
C ILE A 268 -15.12 -0.37 -12.01
N GLU A 269 -16.31 -0.23 -12.59
CA GLU A 269 -17.25 -1.34 -12.72
C GLU A 269 -16.69 -2.47 -13.58
N GLU A 270 -16.05 -2.12 -14.70
CA GLU A 270 -15.45 -3.07 -15.65
C GLU A 270 -14.19 -3.73 -15.08
N ASP A 271 -13.23 -2.94 -14.58
CA ASP A 271 -11.92 -3.41 -14.15
C ASP A 271 -11.97 -4.12 -12.78
N PHE A 272 -12.83 -3.66 -11.88
CA PHE A 272 -12.85 -4.12 -10.48
C PHE A 272 -14.10 -4.92 -10.10
N GLN A 273 -15.04 -5.11 -11.04
CA GLN A 273 -16.29 -5.87 -10.84
C GLN A 273 -17.13 -5.39 -9.64
N LEU A 274 -17.01 -4.11 -9.29
CA LEU A 274 -17.71 -3.52 -8.16
C LEU A 274 -19.17 -3.25 -8.52
N LYS A 275 -20.08 -4.00 -7.89
CA LYS A 275 -21.52 -3.93 -8.19
C LYS A 275 -22.29 -2.94 -7.31
N LYS A 276 -21.77 -2.59 -6.14
CA LYS A 276 -22.43 -1.71 -5.16
C LYS A 276 -21.40 -0.87 -4.41
N PHE A 277 -21.50 0.45 -4.51
CA PHE A 277 -20.67 1.36 -3.75
C PHE A 277 -21.36 2.71 -3.53
N ILE A 278 -20.89 3.43 -2.51
CA ILE A 278 -21.26 4.81 -2.21
C ILE A 278 -20.15 5.73 -2.69
N VAL A 279 -20.46 6.65 -3.60
CA VAL A 279 -19.48 7.66 -4.04
C VAL A 279 -19.54 8.87 -3.13
N VAL A 280 -18.40 9.22 -2.54
CA VAL A 280 -18.23 10.42 -1.72
C VAL A 280 -17.38 11.41 -2.49
N ALA A 281 -17.92 12.60 -2.78
CA ALA A 281 -17.20 13.62 -3.53
C ALA A 281 -17.67 15.04 -3.19
N ASP A 282 -16.80 16.02 -3.44
CA ASP A 282 -17.07 17.43 -3.17
C ASP A 282 -18.10 18.08 -4.10
N ALA A 283 -18.62 19.24 -3.65
CA ALA A 283 -19.71 19.99 -4.26
C ALA A 283 -19.46 20.41 -5.70
N GLY A 284 -18.19 20.58 -6.09
CA GLY A 284 -17.80 20.90 -7.47
C GLY A 284 -17.99 19.73 -8.44
N LEU A 285 -17.87 18.50 -7.92
CA LEU A 285 -17.72 17.26 -8.69
C LEU A 285 -19.07 16.61 -9.05
N ASN A 286 -20.17 17.05 -8.42
CA ASN A 286 -21.50 16.47 -8.62
C ASN A 286 -22.52 17.47 -9.17
N GLY A 287 -22.47 17.64 -10.49
CA GLY A 287 -23.61 18.19 -11.24
C GLY A 287 -24.85 17.34 -11.04
N TRP A 288 -26.03 17.93 -11.26
CA TRP A 288 -27.33 17.25 -11.22
C TRP A 288 -27.30 15.92 -11.97
N GLU A 289 -26.61 15.90 -13.10
CA GLU A 289 -26.37 14.76 -13.95
C GLU A 289 -25.64 13.58 -13.28
N ASN A 290 -24.61 13.81 -12.46
CA ASN A 290 -23.91 12.73 -11.74
C ASN A 290 -24.76 12.19 -10.60
N LYS A 291 -25.54 13.05 -9.94
CA LYS A 291 -26.51 12.64 -8.92
C LYS A 291 -27.61 11.77 -9.51
N VAL A 292 -28.11 12.13 -10.70
CA VAL A 292 -29.10 11.33 -11.43
C VAL A 292 -28.50 10.01 -11.88
N TYR A 293 -27.27 10.00 -12.41
CA TYR A 293 -26.56 8.77 -12.81
C TYR A 293 -26.40 7.78 -11.65
N ASN A 294 -25.90 8.25 -10.50
CA ASN A 294 -25.68 7.42 -9.32
C ASN A 294 -26.98 7.05 -8.58
N ASN A 295 -28.06 7.83 -8.75
CA ASN A 295 -29.38 7.48 -8.20
C ASN A 295 -30.18 6.52 -9.11
N MET A 296 -29.96 6.58 -10.43
CA MET A 296 -30.70 5.75 -11.40
C MET A 296 -30.07 4.37 -11.62
N LYS A 297 -28.79 4.17 -11.28
CA LYS A 297 -28.18 2.84 -11.22
C LYS A 297 -28.63 2.11 -9.95
N ASN A 298 -29.35 1.00 -10.11
CA ASN A 298 -29.82 0.17 -9.01
C ASN A 298 -28.66 -0.28 -8.10
N ASN A 299 -28.71 0.13 -6.82
CA ASN A 299 -27.75 -0.14 -5.73
C ASN A 299 -26.52 0.78 -5.62
N HIS A 300 -26.50 1.94 -6.26
CA HIS A 300 -25.50 2.98 -5.97
C HIS A 300 -26.12 4.06 -5.08
N ALA A 301 -25.27 4.70 -4.28
CA ALA A 301 -25.64 5.87 -3.48
C ALA A 301 -24.52 6.88 -3.55
N TYR A 302 -24.80 8.12 -3.15
CA TYR A 302 -23.79 9.18 -3.15
C TYR A 302 -23.90 10.04 -1.90
N ILE A 303 -22.77 10.56 -1.46
CA ILE A 303 -22.66 11.58 -0.42
C ILE A 303 -21.92 12.75 -1.05
N VAL A 304 -22.57 13.91 -1.07
CA VAL A 304 -22.04 15.10 -1.74
C VAL A 304 -22.26 16.33 -0.92
N THR A 305 -21.27 17.21 -0.90
CA THR A 305 -21.46 18.53 -0.33
C THR A 305 -22.33 19.36 -1.28
N GLN A 306 -23.26 20.13 -0.72
CA GLN A 306 -24.17 20.97 -1.51
C GLN A 306 -24.28 22.33 -0.82
N PRO A 307 -23.85 23.42 -1.48
CA PRO A 307 -24.01 24.75 -0.91
C PRO A 307 -25.49 25.05 -0.69
N ILE A 308 -25.88 25.39 0.53
CA ILE A 308 -27.27 25.69 0.89
C ILE A 308 -27.83 26.78 -0.04
N LYS A 309 -27.04 27.82 -0.33
CA LYS A 309 -27.41 28.93 -1.23
C LYS A 309 -27.81 28.48 -2.65
N LYS A 310 -27.39 27.29 -3.10
CA LYS A 310 -27.71 26.73 -4.42
C LYS A 310 -28.93 25.80 -4.42
N LEU A 311 -29.54 25.54 -3.25
CA LEU A 311 -30.74 24.70 -3.13
C LEU A 311 -32.02 25.46 -3.53
N LYS A 312 -33.11 24.74 -3.81
CA LYS A 312 -34.46 25.33 -3.94
C LYS A 312 -34.88 25.96 -2.59
N LYS A 313 -35.68 27.02 -2.62
CA LYS A 313 -36.10 27.77 -1.42
C LYS A 313 -36.64 26.87 -0.29
N SER A 314 -37.53 25.93 -0.61
CA SER A 314 -38.08 25.00 0.38
C SER A 314 -37.06 24.05 1.00
N LEU A 315 -35.97 23.73 0.28
CA LEU A 315 -34.86 22.93 0.81
C LEU A 315 -33.89 23.80 1.62
N GLN A 316 -33.71 25.07 1.25
CA GLN A 316 -32.94 26.02 2.04
C GLN A 316 -33.58 26.22 3.41
N GLU A 317 -34.88 26.51 3.45
CA GLU A 317 -35.66 26.69 4.67
C GLU A 317 -35.59 25.44 5.56
N TRP A 318 -35.77 24.26 4.99
CA TRP A 318 -35.65 22.99 5.73
C TRP A 318 -34.24 22.74 6.29
N ALA A 319 -33.19 23.06 5.52
CA ALA A 319 -31.80 22.82 5.90
C ALA A 319 -31.34 23.74 7.03
N ILE A 320 -31.84 24.98 7.09
CA ILE A 320 -31.47 25.96 8.12
C ILE A 320 -32.41 25.97 9.33
N ASP A 321 -33.54 25.25 9.27
CA ASP A 321 -34.46 25.13 10.39
C ASP A 321 -33.71 24.58 11.62
N PRO A 322 -33.75 25.24 12.79
CA PRO A 322 -33.00 24.80 13.94
C PRO A 322 -33.61 23.56 14.60
N SER A 323 -34.83 23.16 14.27
CA SER A 323 -35.56 22.05 14.91
C SER A 323 -35.37 20.71 14.21
N GLY A 324 -35.50 19.60 14.95
CA GLY A 324 -35.59 18.26 14.38
C GLY A 324 -34.26 17.63 13.97
N TRP A 325 -33.14 18.12 14.51
CA TRP A 325 -31.83 17.52 14.34
C TRP A 325 -31.69 16.25 15.18
N ARG A 326 -30.81 15.34 14.76
CA ARG A 326 -30.53 14.08 15.44
C ARG A 326 -29.03 13.88 15.56
N ILE A 327 -28.64 13.02 16.49
CA ILE A 327 -27.26 12.58 16.70
C ILE A 327 -27.23 11.06 16.55
N SER A 328 -26.20 10.53 15.90
CA SER A 328 -26.05 9.09 15.72
C SER A 328 -26.00 8.37 17.08
N GLY A 329 -26.84 7.35 17.23
CA GLY A 329 -26.95 6.56 18.46
C GLY A 329 -27.95 7.09 19.51
N SER A 330 -28.52 8.28 19.33
CA SER A 330 -29.59 8.80 20.19
C SER A 330 -30.95 8.78 19.48
N ARG A 331 -32.03 8.59 20.26
CA ARG A 331 -33.41 8.69 19.77
C ARG A 331 -33.99 10.09 19.90
N GLU A 332 -33.30 10.96 20.61
CA GLU A 332 -33.74 12.32 20.90
C GLU A 332 -33.68 13.20 19.64
N LYS A 333 -34.54 14.22 19.62
CA LYS A 333 -34.52 15.28 18.62
C LYS A 333 -34.05 16.54 19.29
N PHE A 334 -33.12 17.22 18.64
CA PHE A 334 -32.47 18.42 19.14
C PHE A 334 -32.96 19.63 18.35
N ASN A 335 -33.05 20.75 19.07
CA ASN A 335 -33.16 22.06 18.48
C ASN A 335 -31.82 22.79 18.68
N LEU A 336 -31.16 23.15 17.58
CA LEU A 336 -29.85 23.80 17.64
C LEU A 336 -29.92 25.17 18.29
N GLN A 337 -31.03 25.91 18.14
CA GLN A 337 -31.20 27.21 18.77
C GLN A 337 -31.27 27.09 20.29
N ASP A 338 -31.92 26.04 20.80
CA ASP A 338 -32.01 25.79 22.25
C ASP A 338 -30.62 25.49 22.83
N ILE A 339 -29.80 24.71 22.10
CA ILE A 339 -28.41 24.41 22.49
C ILE A 339 -27.56 25.68 22.47
N MET A 340 -27.67 26.50 21.42
CA MET A 340 -26.93 27.77 21.31
C MET A 340 -27.31 28.74 22.43
N ASN A 341 -28.61 28.93 22.69
CA ASN A 341 -29.10 29.77 23.77
C ASN A 341 -28.65 29.26 25.15
N ALA A 342 -28.63 27.95 25.35
CA ALA A 342 -28.20 27.35 26.61
C ALA A 342 -26.68 27.52 26.85
N ALA A 343 -25.86 27.47 25.79
CA ALA A 343 -24.43 27.77 25.85
C ALA A 343 -24.18 29.25 26.18
N GLU A 344 -24.91 30.15 25.52
CA GLU A 344 -24.84 31.60 25.79
C GLU A 344 -25.24 31.94 27.23
N ASN A 345 -26.35 31.37 27.73
CA ASN A 345 -26.80 31.56 29.11
C ASN A 345 -25.81 30.99 30.14
N ALA A 346 -25.02 30.00 29.76
CA ALA A 346 -23.95 29.45 30.58
C ALA A 346 -22.61 30.20 30.42
N GLU A 347 -22.59 31.32 29.70
CA GLU A 347 -21.39 32.11 29.38
C GLU A 347 -20.23 31.26 28.84
N THR A 348 -20.57 30.20 28.08
CA THR A 348 -19.62 29.19 27.62
C THR A 348 -19.61 29.15 26.10
N ASP A 349 -18.41 29.16 25.50
CA ASP A 349 -18.26 28.94 24.05
C ASP A 349 -18.83 27.56 23.67
N LEU A 350 -19.62 27.50 22.59
CA LEU A 350 -20.15 26.27 22.00
C LEU A 350 -19.09 25.17 21.81
N LYS A 351 -17.82 25.55 21.56
CA LYS A 351 -16.69 24.61 21.47
C LYS A 351 -16.42 23.82 22.75
N HIS A 352 -16.85 24.33 23.90
CA HIS A 352 -16.64 23.73 25.21
C HIS A 352 -17.96 23.39 25.92
N TYR A 353 -19.09 23.76 25.33
CA TYR A 353 -20.40 23.49 25.90
C TYR A 353 -20.72 21.99 25.80
N LYS A 354 -21.26 21.43 26.89
CA LYS A 354 -21.61 20.01 26.97
C LYS A 354 -23.11 19.83 27.08
N ILE A 355 -23.62 18.79 26.44
CA ILE A 355 -25.01 18.35 26.56
C ILE A 355 -25.05 16.91 27.05
N ASN A 356 -26.08 16.59 27.83
CA ASN A 356 -26.36 15.22 28.26
C ASN A 356 -27.12 14.50 27.15
N ILE A 357 -26.60 13.36 26.70
CA ILE A 357 -27.24 12.49 25.71
C ILE A 357 -27.32 11.10 26.32
N ASP A 358 -28.54 10.61 26.53
CA ASP A 358 -28.80 9.27 27.07
C ASP A 358 -28.00 8.97 28.37
N GLY A 359 -27.85 9.98 29.25
CA GLY A 359 -27.15 9.87 30.53
C GLY A 359 -25.64 10.14 30.47
N THR A 360 -25.07 10.44 29.30
CA THR A 360 -23.65 10.74 29.12
C THR A 360 -23.44 12.19 28.70
N GLU A 361 -22.59 12.93 29.40
CA GLU A 361 -22.17 14.26 28.95
C GLU A 361 -21.21 14.19 27.77
N ARG A 362 -21.49 14.96 26.71
CA ARG A 362 -20.64 15.07 25.52
C ARG A 362 -20.49 16.52 25.11
N ASN A 363 -19.31 16.88 24.60
CA ASN A 363 -19.07 18.20 24.04
C ASN A 363 -19.84 18.35 22.72
N VAL A 364 -20.55 19.47 22.56
CA VAL A 364 -21.31 19.78 21.34
C VAL A 364 -20.42 19.78 20.10
N TYR A 365 -19.17 20.23 20.21
CA TYR A 365 -18.27 20.31 19.07
C TYR A 365 -17.85 18.94 18.50
N ASP A 366 -17.90 17.89 19.33
CA ASP A 366 -17.53 16.53 18.94
C ASP A 366 -18.71 15.75 18.32
N LEU A 367 -19.89 16.37 18.25
CA LEU A 367 -21.12 15.73 17.80
C LEU A 367 -21.45 16.08 16.35
N ILE A 368 -21.85 15.06 15.60
CA ILE A 368 -22.35 15.22 14.23
C ILE A 368 -23.88 15.23 14.27
N PHE A 369 -24.46 16.41 14.07
CA PHE A 369 -25.89 16.59 13.92
C PHE A 369 -26.31 16.33 12.48
N TYR A 370 -27.42 15.63 12.29
CA TYR A 370 -27.97 15.36 10.97
C TYR A 370 -29.50 15.47 10.94
N LYS A 371 -30.02 15.64 9.72
CA LYS A 371 -31.45 15.64 9.41
C LYS A 371 -31.72 14.71 8.23
N GLU A 372 -32.86 14.04 8.30
CA GLU A 372 -33.30 13.14 7.24
C GLU A 372 -34.59 13.69 6.63
N ARG A 373 -34.70 13.53 5.32
CA ARG A 373 -35.90 13.81 4.55
C ARG A 373 -36.03 12.71 3.51
N TRP A 374 -37.20 12.07 3.47
CA TRP A 374 -37.54 10.99 2.55
C TRP A 374 -38.49 11.49 1.47
#